data_AF-A0A9W5X3A2-F1
#
_entry.id   AF-A0A9W5X3A2-F1
#
_cell.length_a   1.000
_cell.length_b   1.000
_cell.length_c   1.000
_cell.angle_alpha   90.00
_cell.angle_beta   90.00
_cell.angle_gamma   90.00
#
_symmetry.space_group_name_H-M   'P 1'
#
loop_
_entity.id
_entity.type
_entity.pdbx_description
1 polymer ?
#
loop_
_entity_poly.entity_id
_entity_poly.type
_entity_poly.pdbx_seq_one_letter_code
_entity_poly.pdbx_strand_id
1 'polypeptide(L)'
;MAAVKIHRHAMIGPEARLRFEITMEHALNAPTAVTTFRQHDCAPQMDGAAARVIAAEDALDRSTDRPGWFRGVGLGLDSVMHQHKPDMTLLCASTKAAEQGFSPAGTSPGGVDVAGVHDFEPTRHEDLGFAERPGGYPPLEAEVTSLGAAQPVNLSGGFTAHEEPGGAP
;
A
#
# COMPACT_ATOMS: atom_id res chain seq x y z
N MET A 1 14.98 1.55 3.54
CA MET A 1 14.57 2.11 2.22
C MET A 1 13.08 2.45 2.18
N ALA A 2 12.21 1.46 2.39
CA ALA A 2 10.76 1.67 2.40
C ALA A 2 10.33 2.73 3.42
N ALA A 3 10.81 2.61 4.66
CA ALA A 3 10.55 3.59 5.72
C ALA A 3 10.98 5.02 5.32
N VAL A 4 12.18 5.20 4.76
CA VAL A 4 12.67 6.51 4.29
C VAL A 4 11.73 7.12 3.25
N LYS A 5 11.32 6.33 2.25
CA LYS A 5 10.38 6.77 1.21
C LYS A 5 9.02 7.15 1.81
N ILE A 6 8.48 6.30 2.68
CA ILE A 6 7.20 6.50 3.36
C ILE A 6 7.22 7.81 4.16
N HIS A 7 8.25 8.02 4.97
CA HIS A 7 8.41 9.24 5.76
C HIS A 7 8.56 10.50 4.87
N ARG A 8 9.21 10.39 3.70
CA ARG A 8 9.24 11.47 2.69
C ARG A 8 7.84 11.74 2.12
N HIS A 9 7.09 10.70 1.76
CA HIS A 9 5.73 10.85 1.24
C HIS A 9 4.76 11.46 2.27
N ALA A 10 4.92 11.12 3.56
CA ALA A 10 4.13 11.67 4.64
C ALA A 10 4.23 13.20 4.77
N MET A 11 5.28 13.82 4.23
CA MET A 11 5.42 15.29 4.22
C MET A 11 4.43 15.97 3.26
N ILE A 12 3.89 15.25 2.28
CA ILE A 12 2.99 15.78 1.24
C ILE A 12 1.59 16.01 1.82
N GLY A 13 1.08 15.03 2.58
CA GLY A 13 -0.28 15.05 3.13
C GLY A 13 -0.36 15.81 4.45
N PRO A 14 -1.29 16.76 4.63
CA PRO A 14 -1.47 17.43 5.91
C PRO A 14 -1.98 16.49 7.02
N GLU A 15 -2.69 15.45 6.62
CA GLU A 15 -3.36 14.47 7.47
C GLU A 15 -2.42 13.37 8.01
N ALA A 16 -1.20 13.25 7.46
CA ALA A 16 -0.26 12.25 7.96
C ALA A 16 0.08 12.51 9.44
N ARG A 17 0.17 11.44 10.23
CA ARG A 17 0.51 11.55 11.66
C ARG A 17 2.00 11.79 11.88
N LEU A 18 2.84 11.03 11.18
CA LEU A 18 4.31 11.13 11.29
C LEU A 18 4.87 12.01 10.17
N ARG A 19 4.79 13.33 10.36
CA ARG A 19 5.23 14.34 9.39
C ARG A 19 6.65 14.78 9.64
N PHE A 20 7.58 13.85 9.44
CA PHE A 20 9.00 14.13 9.43
C PHE A 20 9.73 13.17 8.49
N GLU A 21 10.80 13.65 7.88
CA GLU A 21 11.69 12.83 7.08
C GLU A 21 12.71 12.09 7.95
N ILE A 22 13.12 10.91 7.51
CA ILE A 22 14.22 10.15 8.11
C ILE A 22 15.28 9.85 7.07
N THR A 23 16.53 9.73 7.48
CA THR A 23 17.62 9.25 6.62
C THR A 23 17.74 7.73 6.73
N MET A 24 18.54 7.13 5.85
CA MET A 24 18.90 5.72 5.98
C MET A 24 19.59 5.44 7.32
N GLU A 25 20.46 6.34 7.77
CA GLU A 25 21.15 6.23 9.05
C GLU A 25 20.15 6.23 10.22
N HIS A 26 19.16 7.14 10.20
CA HIS A 26 18.09 7.14 11.21
C HIS A 26 17.32 5.80 11.22
N ALA A 27 16.96 5.27 10.04
CA ALA A 27 16.25 4.00 9.93
C ALA A 27 17.08 2.82 10.48
N LEU A 28 18.36 2.74 10.15
CA LEU A 28 19.26 1.65 10.56
C LEU A 28 19.69 1.75 12.03
N ASN A 29 19.66 2.95 12.63
CA ASN A 29 20.03 3.17 14.03
C ASN A 29 18.83 3.26 14.98
N ALA A 30 17.60 3.20 14.46
CA ALA A 30 16.41 3.22 15.30
C ALA A 30 16.36 2.00 16.25
N PRO A 31 15.67 2.10 17.40
CA PRO A 31 15.49 0.98 18.31
C PRO A 31 14.95 -0.27 17.59
N THR A 32 15.46 -1.44 17.94
CA THR A 32 14.95 -2.72 17.43
C THR A 32 13.57 -2.98 18.01
N ALA A 33 12.57 -3.18 17.15
CA ALA A 33 11.22 -3.56 17.57
C ALA A 33 11.12 -5.08 17.73
N VAL A 34 11.56 -5.82 16.71
CA VAL A 34 11.72 -7.28 16.71
C VAL A 34 12.93 -7.62 15.84
N THR A 35 13.52 -8.80 16.01
CA THR A 35 14.63 -9.24 15.16
C THR A 35 14.33 -8.96 13.68
N THR A 36 15.27 -8.29 13.01
CA THR A 36 15.19 -7.80 11.61
C THR A 36 14.44 -6.48 11.37
N PHE A 37 13.52 -6.07 12.26
CA PHE A 37 12.72 -4.84 12.08
C PHE A 37 13.02 -3.77 13.13
N ARG A 38 13.18 -2.52 12.69
CA ARG A 38 13.41 -1.36 13.56
C ARG A 38 12.12 -0.56 13.76
N GLN A 39 12.13 0.35 14.73
CA GLN A 39 10.95 1.15 15.09
C GLN A 39 10.35 1.90 13.90
N HIS A 40 11.16 2.42 12.97
CA HIS A 40 10.67 3.12 11.78
C HIS A 40 10.09 2.19 10.69
N ASP A 41 10.25 0.88 10.82
CA ASP A 41 9.59 -0.10 9.94
C ASP A 41 8.18 -0.47 10.44
N CYS A 42 7.83 -0.07 11.66
CA CYS A 42 6.56 -0.42 12.31
C CYS A 42 5.61 0.78 12.34
N ALA A 43 4.34 0.55 11.98
CA ALA A 43 3.31 1.57 12.16
C ALA A 43 3.08 1.83 13.67
N PRO A 44 3.05 3.10 14.12
CA PRO A 44 2.69 3.42 15.49
C PRO A 44 1.20 3.18 15.74
N GLN A 45 0.80 3.12 17.01
CA GLN A 45 -0.60 3.23 17.38
C GLN A 45 -1.10 4.64 17.11
N MET A 46 -2.23 4.75 16.42
CA MET A 46 -2.81 5.99 15.97
C MET A 46 -4.34 5.92 16.12
N ASP A 47 -4.97 7.09 16.28
CA ASP A 47 -6.42 7.23 16.34
C ASP A 47 -6.86 8.03 15.10
N GLY A 48 -7.78 7.47 14.32
CA GLY A 48 -8.29 8.11 13.12
C GLY A 48 -9.60 7.49 12.64
N ALA A 49 -10.29 8.20 11.74
CA ALA A 49 -11.45 7.67 11.02
C ALA A 49 -11.46 8.15 9.57
N ALA A 50 -11.88 7.27 8.66
CA ALA A 50 -12.15 7.59 7.27
C ALA A 50 -13.56 7.11 6.90
N ALA A 51 -14.26 7.85 6.06
CA ALA A 51 -15.58 7.48 5.55
C ALA A 51 -15.67 7.79 4.05
N ARG A 52 -16.34 6.90 3.31
CA ARG A 52 -16.64 7.08 1.89
C ARG A 52 -18.14 6.89 1.67
N VAL A 53 -18.73 7.77 0.86
CA VAL A 53 -20.12 7.62 0.42
C VAL A 53 -20.11 6.87 -0.90
N ILE A 54 -20.72 5.69 -0.91
CA ILE A 54 -20.86 4.86 -2.11
C ILE A 54 -22.32 4.90 -2.53
N ALA A 55 -22.55 5.18 -3.80
CA ALA A 55 -23.88 5.24 -4.40
C ALA A 55 -23.88 4.44 -5.71
N ALA A 56 -25.06 3.97 -6.11
CA ALA A 56 -25.28 3.45 -7.45
C ALA A 56 -25.16 4.58 -8.47
N GLU A 57 -24.78 4.24 -9.70
CA GLU A 57 -24.57 5.20 -10.80
C GLU A 57 -25.80 6.08 -11.06
N ASP A 58 -27.00 5.48 -11.01
CA ASP A 58 -28.28 6.15 -11.22
C ASP A 58 -28.70 7.08 -10.06
N ALA A 59 -28.00 7.04 -8.92
CA ALA A 59 -28.21 7.92 -7.79
C ALA A 59 -27.25 9.14 -7.76
N LEU A 60 -26.33 9.25 -8.73
CA LEU A 60 -25.29 10.28 -8.74
C LEU A 60 -25.78 11.67 -9.16
N ASP A 61 -26.89 11.76 -9.90
CA ASP A 61 -27.45 12.99 -10.51
C ASP A 61 -27.70 14.16 -9.55
N ARG A 62 -27.55 13.96 -8.24
CA ARG A 62 -27.79 14.98 -7.20
C ARG A 62 -26.61 15.28 -6.28
N SER A 63 -25.48 14.57 -6.42
CA SER A 63 -24.47 14.54 -5.35
C SER A 63 -23.07 15.02 -5.75
N THR A 64 -22.63 14.83 -7.00
CA THR A 64 -21.30 15.27 -7.46
C THR A 64 -21.17 15.22 -8.98
N ASP A 65 -20.47 16.19 -9.58
CA ASP A 65 -20.10 16.19 -11.01
C ASP A 65 -18.78 15.44 -11.29
N ARG A 66 -18.09 14.96 -10.23
CA ARG A 66 -16.78 14.28 -10.33
C ARG A 66 -16.74 13.00 -9.47
N PRO A 67 -17.53 11.97 -9.79
CA PRO A 67 -17.51 10.70 -9.06
C PRO A 67 -16.21 9.92 -9.29
N GLY A 68 -15.78 9.17 -8.28
CA GLY A 68 -14.80 8.09 -8.43
C GLY A 68 -15.52 6.78 -8.75
N TRP A 69 -14.99 6.00 -9.70
CA TRP A 69 -15.61 4.76 -10.14
C TRP A 69 -14.87 3.54 -9.59
N PHE A 70 -15.61 2.61 -8.97
CA PHE A 70 -15.09 1.27 -8.71
C PHE A 70 -15.07 0.47 -10.01
N ARG A 71 -13.89 0.27 -10.59
CA ARG A 71 -13.70 -0.52 -11.81
C ARG A 71 -13.68 -2.02 -11.54
N GLY A 72 -13.23 -2.43 -10.37
CA GLY A 72 -13.17 -3.82 -9.96
C GLY A 72 -12.92 -3.96 -8.48
N VAL A 73 -13.39 -5.07 -7.91
CA VAL A 73 -13.19 -5.46 -6.51
C VAL A 73 -12.87 -6.94 -6.49
N GLY A 74 -11.82 -7.31 -5.76
CA GLY A 74 -11.43 -8.71 -5.60
C GLY A 74 -11.24 -9.08 -4.14
N LEU A 75 -11.55 -10.33 -3.82
CA LEU A 75 -11.40 -10.89 -2.48
C LEU A 75 -10.65 -12.21 -2.56
N GLY A 76 -9.49 -12.27 -1.93
CA GLY A 76 -8.74 -13.49 -1.76
C GLY A 76 -8.73 -13.93 -0.30
N LEU A 77 -8.78 -15.24 -0.11
CA LEU A 77 -8.70 -15.88 1.19
C LEU A 77 -7.48 -16.80 1.24
N ASP A 78 -6.92 -16.90 2.44
CA ASP A 78 -5.82 -17.80 2.77
C ASP A 78 -5.96 -18.30 4.22
N SER A 79 -5.13 -19.28 4.58
CA SER A 79 -5.10 -19.86 5.91
C SER A 79 -4.76 -18.82 6.97
N VAL A 80 -5.58 -18.72 8.01
CA VAL A 80 -5.33 -17.81 9.15
C VAL A 80 -4.01 -18.18 9.84
N MET A 81 -3.79 -19.47 10.05
CA MET A 81 -2.63 -19.97 10.78
C MET A 81 -1.38 -20.00 9.90
N HIS A 82 -0.28 -19.40 10.39
CA HIS A 82 1.00 -19.35 9.69
C HIS A 82 1.54 -20.73 9.33
N GLN A 83 1.43 -21.73 10.23
CA GLN A 83 1.94 -23.07 9.97
C GLN A 83 1.22 -23.83 8.84
N HIS A 84 0.08 -23.32 8.36
CA HIS A 84 -0.64 -23.89 7.22
C HIS A 84 -0.32 -23.18 5.91
N LYS A 85 0.49 -22.11 5.93
CA LYS A 85 0.91 -21.42 4.72
C LYS A 85 2.03 -22.21 4.05
N PRO A 86 1.91 -22.52 2.74
CA PRO A 86 2.96 -23.23 2.01
C PRO A 86 4.20 -22.36 1.78
N ASP A 87 4.03 -21.04 1.82
CA ASP A 87 5.06 -20.05 1.58
C ASP A 87 4.81 -18.82 2.45
N MET A 88 5.79 -18.41 3.24
CA MET A 88 5.70 -17.26 4.14
C MET A 88 6.09 -15.94 3.47
N THR A 89 6.53 -15.99 2.22
CA THR A 89 6.99 -14.83 1.45
C THR A 89 6.04 -14.44 0.32
N LEU A 90 4.92 -15.16 0.19
CA LEU A 90 3.84 -14.87 -0.75
C LEU A 90 2.53 -14.75 0.03
N LEU A 91 1.72 -13.73 -0.28
CA LEU A 91 0.36 -13.68 0.25
C LEU A 91 -0.64 -14.13 -0.82
N CYS A 92 -0.94 -15.43 -0.83
CA CYS A 92 -1.88 -16.05 -1.77
C CYS A 92 -3.25 -15.34 -1.82
N ALA A 93 -3.69 -14.78 -0.70
CA ALA A 93 -4.89 -13.96 -0.65
C ALA A 93 -4.77 -12.68 -1.50
N SER A 94 -3.63 -12.00 -1.45
CA SER A 94 -3.39 -10.78 -2.23
C SER A 94 -3.34 -11.06 -3.73
N THR A 95 -2.67 -12.13 -4.16
CA THR A 95 -2.64 -12.53 -5.58
C THR A 95 -4.04 -12.83 -6.11
N LYS A 96 -4.83 -13.64 -5.39
CA LYS A 96 -6.22 -13.95 -5.77
C LYS A 96 -7.10 -12.70 -5.80
N ALA A 97 -6.92 -11.79 -4.83
CA ALA A 97 -7.65 -10.53 -4.80
C ALA A 97 -7.28 -9.62 -5.98
N ALA A 98 -6.01 -9.55 -6.35
CA ALA A 98 -5.54 -8.79 -7.51
C ALA A 98 -6.13 -9.32 -8.82
N GLU A 99 -6.08 -10.64 -9.05
CA GLU A 99 -6.67 -11.28 -10.22
C GLU A 99 -8.17 -10.99 -10.35
N GLN A 100 -8.91 -11.13 -9.24
CA GLN A 100 -10.35 -10.83 -9.21
C GLN A 100 -10.66 -9.34 -9.35
N GLY A 101 -9.77 -8.45 -8.92
CA GLY A 101 -9.95 -7.00 -9.03
C GLY A 101 -9.64 -6.48 -10.43
N PHE A 102 -8.55 -6.94 -11.05
CA PHE A 102 -8.08 -6.47 -12.35
C PHE A 102 -8.95 -6.94 -13.51
N SER A 103 -9.45 -8.18 -13.47
CA SER A 103 -10.29 -8.75 -14.53
C SER A 103 -11.55 -7.92 -14.85
N PRO A 104 -12.45 -7.61 -13.90
CA PRO A 104 -13.61 -6.76 -14.17
C PRO A 104 -13.23 -5.30 -14.45
N ALA A 105 -12.09 -4.84 -13.94
CA ALA A 105 -11.58 -3.51 -14.22
C ALA A 105 -11.03 -3.35 -15.65
N GLY A 106 -10.85 -4.46 -16.38
CA GLY A 106 -10.29 -4.45 -17.73
C GLY A 106 -8.87 -3.87 -17.79
N THR A 107 -8.12 -3.98 -16.69
CA THR A 107 -6.76 -3.45 -16.56
C THR A 107 -5.80 -4.53 -16.08
N SER A 108 -4.51 -4.19 -16.02
CA SER A 108 -3.45 -5.02 -15.49
C SER A 108 -2.59 -4.18 -14.54
N PRO A 109 -1.60 -4.78 -13.84
CA PRO A 109 -0.72 -4.02 -12.95
C PRO A 109 -0.04 -2.83 -13.65
N GLY A 110 0.32 -2.97 -14.93
CA GLY A 110 0.92 -1.88 -15.72
C GLY A 110 -0.03 -0.74 -16.12
N GLY A 111 -1.33 -0.90 -15.89
CA GLY A 111 -2.35 0.14 -16.11
C GLY A 111 -2.76 0.88 -14.84
N VAL A 112 -2.00 0.73 -13.74
CA VAL A 112 -2.27 1.40 -12.46
C VAL A 112 -1.41 2.66 -12.35
N ASP A 113 -2.04 3.83 -12.28
CA ASP A 113 -1.34 5.11 -12.18
C ASP A 113 -0.74 5.37 -10.80
N VAL A 114 -1.41 4.94 -9.74
CA VAL A 114 -0.98 5.07 -8.33
C VAL A 114 -1.54 3.88 -7.54
N ALA A 115 -0.73 3.29 -6.66
CA ALA A 115 -1.17 2.21 -5.78
C ALA A 115 -1.06 2.57 -4.29
N GLY A 116 -2.11 2.26 -3.53
CA GLY A 116 -2.07 2.14 -2.08
C GLY A 116 -1.96 0.66 -1.70
N VAL A 117 -0.91 0.27 -0.97
CA VAL A 117 -0.66 -1.12 -0.59
C VAL A 117 -0.48 -1.26 0.92
N HIS A 118 -1.11 -2.29 1.49
CA HIS A 118 -1.08 -2.56 2.93
C HIS A 118 0.20 -3.28 3.35
N ASP A 119 1.03 -2.58 4.13
CA ASP A 119 2.30 -3.02 4.73
C ASP A 119 3.32 -3.65 3.77
N PHE A 120 4.60 -3.59 4.16
CA PHE A 120 5.74 -4.24 3.51
C PHE A 120 5.71 -4.27 1.97
N GLU A 121 5.97 -3.09 1.40
CA GLU A 121 5.94 -2.80 -0.03
C GLU A 121 6.56 -3.87 -0.95
N PRO A 122 7.75 -4.46 -0.68
CA PRO A 122 8.39 -5.38 -1.62
C PRO A 122 7.53 -6.59 -1.96
N THR A 123 6.98 -7.28 -0.95
CA THR A 123 6.12 -8.45 -1.19
C THR A 123 4.82 -8.06 -1.91
N ARG A 124 4.31 -6.85 -1.66
CA ARG A 124 3.09 -6.36 -2.35
C ARG A 124 3.29 -6.12 -3.83
N HIS A 125 4.48 -5.72 -4.25
CA HIS A 125 4.79 -5.61 -5.67
C HIS A 125 4.70 -6.96 -6.38
N GLU A 126 5.21 -8.00 -5.73
CA GLU A 126 5.17 -9.35 -6.26
C GLU A 126 3.74 -9.90 -6.25
N ASP A 127 3.02 -9.77 -5.13
CA ASP A 127 1.66 -10.26 -4.96
C ASP A 127 0.68 -9.63 -5.98
N LEU A 128 0.82 -8.33 -6.24
CA LEU A 128 -0.06 -7.56 -7.13
C LEU A 128 0.40 -7.61 -8.60
N GLY A 129 1.53 -8.25 -8.90
CA GLY A 129 2.07 -8.37 -10.26
C GLY A 129 2.74 -7.10 -10.80
N PHE A 130 3.12 -6.16 -9.93
CA PHE A 130 3.95 -5.00 -10.29
C PHE A 130 5.43 -5.36 -10.51
N ALA A 131 5.89 -6.46 -9.91
CA ALA A 131 7.23 -7.00 -10.11
C ALA A 131 7.18 -8.53 -10.21
N GLU A 132 8.09 -9.11 -10.99
CA GLU A 132 8.28 -10.57 -11.00
C GLU A 132 8.90 -11.05 -9.67
N ARG A 133 8.62 -12.28 -9.29
CA ARG A 133 9.15 -12.88 -8.05
C ARG A 133 10.40 -13.72 -8.33
N PRO A 134 11.50 -13.56 -7.57
CA PRO A 134 11.76 -12.50 -6.58
C PRO A 134 12.18 -11.20 -7.27
N GLY A 135 11.61 -10.07 -6.85
CA GLY A 135 11.83 -8.78 -7.53
C GLY A 135 11.13 -7.57 -6.91
N GLY A 136 10.60 -7.70 -5.70
CA GLY A 136 9.92 -6.58 -5.02
C GLY A 136 10.85 -5.47 -4.51
N TYR A 137 12.14 -5.74 -4.30
CA TYR A 137 13.11 -4.75 -3.80
C TYR A 137 13.68 -3.81 -4.88
N PRO A 138 14.10 -4.29 -6.06
CA PRO A 138 14.68 -3.43 -7.09
C PRO A 138 13.86 -2.17 -7.45
N PRO A 139 12.52 -2.21 -7.56
CA PRO A 139 11.72 -0.99 -7.81
C PRO A 139 11.85 0.06 -6.71
N LEU A 140 11.99 -0.37 -5.46
CA LEU A 140 12.21 0.52 -4.32
C LEU A 140 13.64 1.09 -4.32
N GLU A 141 14.63 0.28 -4.70
CA GLU A 141 16.02 0.72 -4.84
C GLU A 141 16.23 1.75 -5.95
N ALA A 142 15.53 1.56 -7.07
CA ALA A 142 15.57 2.46 -8.21
C ALA A 142 14.63 3.67 -8.07
N GLU A 143 13.98 3.86 -6.92
CA GLU A 143 12.97 4.90 -6.67
C GLU A 143 11.79 4.91 -7.68
N VAL A 144 11.51 3.78 -8.34
CA VAL A 144 10.39 3.65 -9.31
C VAL A 144 9.02 3.83 -8.64
N THR A 145 8.97 3.66 -7.32
CA THR A 145 7.76 3.70 -6.50
C THR A 145 7.56 5.02 -5.74
N SER A 146 8.42 6.00 -6.02
CA SER A 146 8.40 7.33 -5.42
C SER A 146 7.39 8.27 -6.10
N LEU A 147 7.07 9.38 -5.44
CA LEU A 147 6.31 10.48 -6.04
C LEU A 147 6.93 10.91 -7.39
N GLY A 148 6.09 10.93 -8.44
CA GLY A 148 6.47 11.36 -9.78
C GLY A 148 7.23 10.32 -10.61
N ALA A 149 7.47 9.12 -10.05
CA ALA A 149 8.09 8.01 -10.77
C ALA A 149 7.06 7.22 -11.58
N ALA A 150 7.51 6.16 -12.26
CA ALA A 150 6.69 5.41 -13.20
C ALA A 150 5.55 4.61 -12.54
N GLN A 151 5.71 4.20 -11.27
CA GLN A 151 4.68 3.45 -10.55
C GLN A 151 4.58 3.90 -9.08
N PRO A 152 4.06 5.11 -8.80
CA PRO A 152 3.99 5.65 -7.45
C PRO A 152 3.20 4.77 -6.47
N VAL A 153 3.79 4.46 -5.31
CA VAL A 153 3.17 3.63 -4.26
C VAL A 153 3.20 4.35 -2.90
N ASN A 154 2.06 4.30 -2.20
CA ASN A 154 1.88 4.85 -0.84
C ASN A 154 2.26 6.34 -0.74
N LEU A 155 1.69 7.16 -1.63
CA LEU A 155 1.93 8.61 -1.67
C LEU A 155 1.37 9.37 -0.46
N SER A 156 0.42 8.79 0.27
CA SER A 156 -0.11 9.33 1.53
C SER A 156 0.89 9.24 2.69
N GLY A 157 1.96 8.46 2.55
CA GLY A 157 2.79 7.99 3.66
C GLY A 157 2.39 6.59 4.15
N GLY A 158 1.36 5.99 3.55
CA GLY A 158 0.94 4.60 3.82
C GLY A 158 0.67 4.33 5.30
N PHE A 159 0.60 3.04 5.65
CA PHE A 159 0.21 2.63 6.99
C PHE A 159 1.24 3.04 8.07
N THR A 160 2.54 3.10 7.72
CA THR A 160 3.60 3.42 8.69
C THR A 160 3.58 4.88 9.16
N ALA A 161 3.21 5.85 8.31
CA ALA A 161 3.31 7.27 8.65
C ALA A 161 1.98 8.03 8.69
N HIS A 162 0.94 7.56 8.00
CA HIS A 162 -0.35 8.26 7.92
C HIS A 162 -1.43 7.60 8.80
N GLU A 163 -1.44 6.27 8.89
CA GLU A 163 -2.64 5.46 9.18
C GLU A 163 -3.75 5.70 8.16
N GLU A 164 -4.25 4.64 7.54
CA GLU A 164 -5.54 4.67 6.86
C GLU A 164 -6.47 3.72 7.63
N PRO A 165 -7.34 4.24 8.52
CA PRO A 165 -8.27 3.42 9.28
C PRO A 165 -9.11 2.56 8.32
N GLY A 166 -8.87 1.25 8.31
CA GLY A 166 -9.55 0.30 7.41
C GLY A 166 -8.97 0.18 5.99
N GLY A 167 -7.78 0.73 5.70
CA GLY A 167 -7.11 0.57 4.39
C GLY A 167 -7.78 1.32 3.23
N ALA A 168 -8.42 2.46 3.52
CA ALA A 168 -9.03 3.32 2.53
C ALA A 168 -8.00 4.33 1.96
N PRO A 169 -7.69 4.31 0.65
CA PRO A 169 -6.66 5.17 0.03
C PRO A 169 -7.05 6.65 -0.08
#